data_AF-A0A1D3S515-F1
#
_entry.id   AF-A0A1D3S515-F1
#
_cell.length_a   1.000
_cell.length_b   1.000
_cell.length_c   1.000
_cell.angle_alpha   90.00
_cell.angle_beta   90.00
_cell.angle_gamma   90.00
#
_symmetry.space_group_name_H-M   'P 1'
#
loop_
_entity.id
_entity.type
_entity.pdbx_description
1 polymer ?
#
loop_
_entity_poly.entity_id
_entity_poly.type
_entity_poly.pdbx_seq_one_letter_code
_entity_poly.pdbx_strand_id
1 'polypeptide(L)'
;MLNQRKCFHLSIFKLKNISHIKNLKWNEINFSDKNYLFTCTNFEREKPNVKNLVTYENKNAKSFYKYSNNSNLHTNTQKIENNHKNVLSKKMENTNENINMNKRYISDEPNKGGNLRNAENEKNNELDRYNMENMKDGIKSKNGNCDDIIDLTLSDVWSKKTLIVEYKNNIFEILLNRKEKLNAINKDMITGLLNMVKSLSNDDRCNLIVIRSINQNCFCSGSDVKDIVQNKEQGINHLKQLYKYINFISKINKNVLCIWNGYAMGGGLGISMYTKYRIINRNVIFAMPENKIGFFPDVGSCYFLKKYFPRNIALHIGLTSLRLNEMDLTNFKVCTNYIENVGQFLNELYNIKKEDPDKFNEELIKILNKYPPNVNINTKPVLTEELISNIDKYYSSANTLEELINNLKKDEDNNNFCKQLLSDINANCYFSCQLWFSYFIYNYDKSMEEVLDNDFKMTQYFLYHTNTFEKGVTEVLIKKNKNFQWSKDHENNPVQLEETIEDILMNKNLLSIKDEFI
;
A
#
# COMPACT_ATOMS: atom_id res chain seq x y z
N MET A 1 -51.04 -0.69 5.17
CA MET A 1 -50.08 -0.37 6.24
C MET A 1 -48.69 -0.46 5.65
N LEU A 2 -48.17 0.64 5.11
CA LEU A 2 -47.30 1.64 5.75
C LEU A 2 -45.85 1.16 5.95
N ASN A 3 -44.95 1.92 5.30
CA ASN A 3 -43.53 2.13 5.58
C ASN A 3 -42.51 1.07 5.13
N GLN A 4 -41.95 1.28 3.93
CA GLN A 4 -40.57 1.79 3.76
C GLN A 4 -40.32 2.13 2.26
N ARG A 5 -40.91 3.24 1.82
CA ARG A 5 -40.45 4.01 0.65
C ARG A 5 -39.75 5.24 1.20
N LYS A 6 -38.42 5.29 1.14
CA LYS A 6 -37.60 6.51 1.11
C LYS A 6 -36.14 6.11 0.83
N CYS A 7 -35.47 6.95 0.05
CA CYS A 7 -34.05 6.86 -0.37
C CYS A 7 -33.71 6.06 -1.63
N PHE A 8 -34.39 6.32 -2.75
CA PHE A 8 -33.76 6.32 -4.08
C PHE A 8 -34.45 7.36 -4.98
N HIS A 9 -34.28 8.64 -4.63
CA HIS A 9 -34.70 9.77 -5.46
C HIS A 9 -33.66 10.89 -5.35
N LEU A 10 -32.49 10.64 -5.92
CA LEU A 10 -31.42 11.62 -6.21
C LEU A 10 -30.47 10.84 -7.13
N SER A 11 -30.62 10.87 -8.45
CA SER A 11 -29.85 11.82 -9.25
C SER A 11 -30.28 11.90 -10.72
N ILE A 12 -31.54 11.61 -11.08
CA ILE A 12 -32.04 11.89 -12.45
C ILE A 12 -32.20 13.40 -12.71
N PHE A 13 -32.20 14.24 -11.66
CA PHE A 13 -32.35 15.69 -11.79
C PHE A 13 -31.07 16.48 -12.07
N LYS A 14 -29.88 15.86 -12.11
CA LYS A 14 -28.62 16.56 -12.43
C LYS A 14 -28.11 16.38 -13.86
N LEU A 15 -28.82 15.63 -14.70
CA LEU A 15 -28.47 15.44 -16.12
C LEU A 15 -29.37 16.21 -17.10
N LYS A 16 -30.38 16.94 -16.61
CA LYS A 16 -31.26 17.79 -17.44
C LYS A 16 -30.77 19.23 -17.66
N ASN A 17 -29.63 19.63 -17.08
CA ASN A 17 -29.04 20.96 -17.27
C ASN A 17 -27.79 20.98 -18.17
N ILE A 18 -27.66 20.02 -19.11
CA ILE A 18 -26.78 20.17 -20.27
C ILE A 18 -27.64 20.68 -21.43
N SER A 19 -27.95 21.98 -21.42
CA SER A 19 -28.76 22.64 -22.45
C SER A 19 -27.94 23.18 -23.62
N HIS A 20 -26.84 22.53 -24.02
CA HIS A 20 -26.06 22.94 -25.20
C HIS A 20 -25.85 21.89 -26.28
N ILE A 21 -26.57 20.76 -26.26
CA ILE A 21 -26.57 19.81 -27.38
C ILE A 21 -28.02 19.44 -27.70
N LYS A 22 -28.57 20.02 -28.77
CA LYS A 22 -30.01 19.98 -29.07
C LYS A 22 -30.53 18.66 -29.67
N ASN A 23 -29.71 17.64 -29.93
CA ASN A 23 -30.13 16.47 -30.73
C ASN A 23 -29.65 15.10 -30.19
N LEU A 24 -29.82 14.79 -28.91
CA LEU A 24 -29.65 13.41 -28.42
C LEU A 24 -31.02 12.77 -28.13
N LYS A 25 -31.39 11.76 -28.94
CA LYS A 25 -32.51 10.85 -28.64
C LYS A 25 -31.97 9.64 -27.89
N TRP A 26 -32.43 9.47 -26.65
CA TRP A 26 -32.16 8.28 -25.84
C TRP A 26 -33.28 7.26 -26.11
N ASN A 27 -32.93 6.06 -26.58
CA ASN A 27 -33.88 4.95 -26.64
C ASN A 27 -33.83 4.15 -25.32
N GLU A 28 -34.98 3.60 -24.93
CA GLU A 28 -35.21 2.92 -23.64
C GLU A 28 -34.18 1.83 -23.32
N ILE A 29 -33.67 1.85 -22.09
CA ILE A 29 -32.70 0.89 -21.55
C ILE A 29 -33.46 -0.29 -20.95
N ASN A 30 -33.35 -1.47 -21.55
CA ASN A 30 -33.73 -2.72 -20.88
C ASN A 30 -32.57 -3.20 -20.01
N PHE A 31 -32.81 -3.32 -18.71
CA PHE A 31 -31.86 -3.89 -17.77
C PHE A 31 -32.05 -5.42 -17.70
N SER A 32 -31.03 -6.17 -18.09
CA SER A 32 -30.90 -7.59 -17.73
C SER A 32 -29.62 -7.81 -16.94
N ASP A 33 -29.71 -8.65 -15.92
CA ASP A 33 -28.70 -8.90 -14.91
C ASP A 33 -27.30 -9.23 -15.45
N LYS A 34 -26.30 -8.64 -14.78
CA LYS A 34 -24.86 -8.92 -14.86
C LYS A 34 -24.24 -8.76 -16.25
N ASN A 35 -23.97 -7.49 -16.61
CA ASN A 35 -22.79 -6.96 -17.32
C ASN A 35 -23.19 -5.60 -17.91
N TYR A 36 -22.49 -4.52 -17.55
CA TYR A 36 -22.80 -3.20 -18.10
C TYR A 36 -22.04 -2.99 -19.42
N LEU A 37 -22.78 -2.79 -20.51
CA LEU A 37 -22.25 -2.32 -21.79
C LEU A 37 -22.85 -0.93 -22.04
N PHE A 38 -22.01 0.09 -22.24
CA PHE A 38 -22.48 1.41 -22.68
C PHE A 38 -22.04 1.63 -24.13
N THR A 39 -23.00 1.86 -25.02
CA THR A 39 -22.73 2.26 -26.40
C THR A 39 -23.27 3.66 -26.63
N CYS A 40 -22.41 4.58 -27.09
CA CYS A 40 -22.83 5.87 -27.61
C CYS A 40 -22.52 5.89 -29.11
N THR A 41 -23.53 6.10 -29.95
CA THR A 41 -23.36 6.28 -31.40
C THR A 41 -23.64 7.74 -31.75
N ASN A 42 -22.61 8.46 -32.20
CA ASN A 42 -22.78 9.77 -32.84
C ASN A 42 -23.24 9.57 -34.28
N PHE A 43 -24.47 9.97 -34.58
CA PHE A 43 -24.93 10.15 -35.96
C PHE A 43 -24.84 11.63 -36.30
N GLU A 44 -23.67 12.07 -36.76
CA GLU A 44 -23.57 13.28 -37.58
C GLU A 44 -22.20 13.35 -38.29
N ARG A 45 -22.19 12.82 -39.52
CA ARG A 45 -21.48 13.31 -40.73
C ARG A 45 -21.17 12.14 -41.66
N GLU A 46 -21.68 12.24 -42.87
CA GLU A 46 -21.37 11.36 -43.99
C GLU A 46 -19.85 11.36 -44.28
N LYS A 47 -19.15 10.39 -43.69
CA LYS A 47 -17.92 9.82 -44.23
C LYS A 47 -18.00 8.31 -44.02
N PRO A 48 -17.90 7.48 -45.07
CA PRO A 48 -17.87 6.05 -44.89
C PRO A 48 -16.53 5.67 -44.24
N ASN A 49 -16.58 4.73 -43.30
CA ASN A 49 -15.46 4.08 -42.61
C ASN A 49 -14.83 4.82 -41.42
N VAL A 50 -15.48 4.76 -40.25
CA VAL A 50 -14.83 4.27 -39.00
C VAL A 50 -15.94 3.74 -38.08
N LYS A 51 -16.03 2.41 -37.90
CA LYS A 51 -16.73 1.79 -36.77
C LYS A 51 -15.70 1.59 -35.67
N ASN A 52 -15.70 2.43 -34.63
CA ASN A 52 -14.90 2.16 -33.43
C ASN A 52 -15.65 1.15 -32.55
N LEU A 53 -15.35 -0.13 -32.75
CA LEU A 53 -15.69 -1.21 -31.82
C LEU A 53 -14.60 -1.27 -30.76
N VAL A 54 -14.92 -0.90 -29.52
CA VAL A 54 -14.11 -1.32 -28.37
C VAL A 54 -14.68 -2.67 -27.92
N THR A 55 -13.93 -3.74 -28.20
CA THR A 55 -14.19 -5.07 -27.66
C THR A 55 -13.22 -5.31 -26.50
N TYR A 56 -13.70 -5.87 -25.40
CA TYR A 56 -12.85 -6.42 -24.36
C TYR A 56 -13.03 -7.94 -24.37
N GLU A 57 -11.95 -8.66 -24.68
CA GLU A 57 -11.91 -10.12 -24.62
C GLU A 57 -11.84 -10.58 -23.15
N ASN A 58 -12.78 -11.45 -22.77
CA ASN A 58 -12.81 -12.06 -21.45
C ASN A 58 -11.89 -13.30 -21.44
N LYS A 59 -10.66 -13.19 -20.92
CA LYS A 59 -9.76 -14.34 -20.66
C LYS A 59 -10.17 -15.11 -19.40
N ASN A 60 -11.40 -15.63 -19.38
CA ASN A 60 -11.84 -16.75 -18.53
C ASN A 60 -13.12 -17.37 -19.11
N ALA A 61 -12.98 -18.01 -20.27
CA ALA A 61 -13.95 -18.98 -20.77
C ALA A 61 -13.21 -20.27 -21.13
N LYS A 62 -12.97 -21.14 -20.14
CA LYS A 62 -12.64 -22.55 -20.38
C LYS A 62 -13.93 -23.36 -20.35
N SER A 63 -14.53 -23.56 -21.52
CA SER A 63 -15.18 -24.83 -21.93
C SER A 63 -15.66 -24.74 -23.39
N PHE A 64 -15.17 -25.71 -24.16
CA PHE A 64 -15.43 -26.09 -25.54
C PHE A 64 -16.78 -25.71 -26.18
N TYR A 65 -16.74 -25.28 -27.44
CA TYR A 65 -17.30 -26.04 -28.58
C TYR A 65 -16.54 -25.69 -29.89
N LYS A 66 -16.05 -26.73 -30.56
CA LYS A 66 -15.44 -26.70 -31.89
C LYS A 66 -16.57 -26.43 -32.91
N TYR A 67 -16.57 -25.28 -33.57
CA TYR A 67 -17.32 -25.08 -34.81
C TYR A 67 -16.31 -24.80 -35.94
N SER A 68 -16.10 -25.81 -36.76
CA SER A 68 -15.46 -25.69 -38.07
C SER A 68 -16.40 -24.95 -39.01
N ASN A 69 -15.92 -23.88 -39.64
CA ASN A 69 -16.59 -23.25 -40.77
C ASN A 69 -16.69 -24.25 -41.93
N ASN A 70 -17.91 -24.52 -42.38
CA ASN A 70 -18.15 -25.09 -43.70
C ASN A 70 -18.08 -23.97 -44.74
N SER A 71 -17.21 -24.14 -45.74
CA SER A 71 -17.49 -23.70 -47.09
C SER A 71 -17.76 -24.93 -47.96
N ASN A 72 -18.91 -24.90 -48.64
CA ASN A 72 -19.34 -25.72 -49.76
C ASN A 72 -19.42 -27.25 -49.55
N LEU A 73 -20.65 -27.78 -49.55
CA LEU A 73 -21.22 -28.62 -50.63
C LEU A 73 -22.48 -29.36 -50.13
N HIS A 74 -23.57 -29.20 -50.88
CA HIS A 74 -24.63 -30.15 -51.18
C HIS A 74 -25.37 -30.97 -50.09
N THR A 75 -26.70 -30.76 -50.13
CA THR A 75 -27.80 -31.76 -50.14
C THR A 75 -28.33 -32.38 -48.83
N ASN A 76 -29.67 -32.38 -48.82
CA ASN A 76 -30.63 -33.28 -48.17
C ASN A 76 -31.05 -33.01 -46.71
N THR A 77 -32.20 -32.35 -46.47
CA THR A 77 -33.58 -32.87 -46.30
C THR A 77 -33.80 -33.81 -45.10
N GLN A 78 -34.86 -33.51 -44.32
CA GLN A 78 -35.57 -34.36 -43.33
C GLN A 78 -34.96 -34.38 -41.90
N LYS A 79 -35.67 -34.42 -40.76
CA LYS A 79 -37.08 -34.47 -40.35
C LYS A 79 -37.07 -34.37 -38.79
N ILE A 80 -37.96 -33.59 -38.17
CA ILE A 80 -39.04 -34.02 -37.24
C ILE A 80 -38.67 -34.37 -35.78
N GLU A 81 -39.20 -33.51 -34.88
CA GLU A 81 -40.02 -33.75 -33.67
C GLU A 81 -39.57 -34.61 -32.46
N ASN A 82 -40.14 -34.19 -31.31
CA ASN A 82 -40.42 -34.91 -30.06
C ASN A 82 -39.28 -34.94 -29.02
N ASN A 83 -39.48 -34.73 -27.71
CA ASN A 83 -40.68 -34.54 -26.90
C ASN A 83 -40.31 -33.89 -25.55
N HIS A 84 -41.17 -32.99 -25.07
CA HIS A 84 -41.32 -32.66 -23.65
C HIS A 84 -42.07 -33.80 -22.95
N LYS A 85 -41.58 -34.29 -21.79
CA LYS A 85 -42.34 -34.55 -20.53
C LYS A 85 -41.61 -35.52 -19.58
N ASN A 86 -41.94 -35.34 -18.29
CA ASN A 86 -41.77 -36.22 -17.13
C ASN A 86 -40.47 -36.01 -16.31
N VAL A 87 -40.45 -35.90 -14.97
CA VAL A 87 -41.48 -36.12 -13.93
C VAL A 87 -41.00 -35.49 -12.60
N LEU A 88 -41.91 -34.88 -11.84
CA LEU A 88 -41.82 -34.59 -10.41
C LEU A 88 -42.20 -35.86 -9.61
N SER A 89 -41.42 -36.29 -8.60
CA SER A 89 -41.90 -36.76 -7.28
C SER A 89 -40.89 -37.66 -6.51
N LYS A 90 -40.76 -37.36 -5.20
CA LYS A 90 -40.52 -38.23 -4.00
C LYS A 90 -39.54 -37.54 -3.03
N LYS A 91 -40.06 -36.89 -1.96
CA LYS A 91 -40.28 -37.39 -0.56
C LYS A 91 -38.96 -37.61 0.18
N MET A 92 -38.55 -36.81 1.19
CA MET A 92 -39.04 -36.67 2.58
C MET A 92 -39.34 -38.01 3.28
N GLU A 93 -38.52 -38.38 4.29
CA GLU A 93 -38.92 -38.64 5.70
C GLU A 93 -37.80 -39.32 6.54
N ASN A 94 -37.58 -38.76 7.75
CA ASN A 94 -37.37 -39.40 9.08
C ASN A 94 -36.40 -38.57 9.96
N THR A 95 -36.91 -37.67 10.82
CA THR A 95 -37.40 -37.82 12.24
C THR A 95 -36.25 -37.86 13.26
N ASN A 96 -36.01 -36.78 14.02
CA ASN A 96 -36.59 -36.39 15.34
C ASN A 96 -36.01 -37.16 16.54
N GLU A 97 -35.41 -36.44 17.51
CA GLU A 97 -35.82 -36.45 18.94
C GLU A 97 -35.06 -35.42 19.83
N ASN A 98 -35.87 -34.61 20.53
CA ASN A 98 -35.78 -34.14 21.94
C ASN A 98 -34.73 -33.15 22.49
N ILE A 99 -35.18 -31.90 22.56
CA ILE A 99 -35.24 -30.92 23.68
C ILE A 99 -34.61 -31.29 25.04
N ASN A 100 -33.77 -30.40 25.59
CA ASN A 100 -33.84 -30.03 27.01
C ASN A 100 -33.37 -28.59 27.30
N MET A 101 -34.16 -27.90 28.13
CA MET A 101 -34.00 -26.50 28.58
C MET A 101 -33.02 -26.39 29.75
N ASN A 102 -32.33 -25.24 29.88
CA ASN A 102 -32.11 -24.61 31.17
C ASN A 102 -31.81 -23.09 31.05
N LYS A 103 -32.71 -22.29 31.63
CA LYS A 103 -32.53 -20.87 31.98
C LYS A 103 -31.77 -20.76 33.30
N ARG A 104 -30.89 -19.77 33.45
CA ARG A 104 -30.62 -19.14 34.77
C ARG A 104 -30.53 -17.62 34.63
N TYR A 105 -31.46 -16.97 35.33
CA TYR A 105 -31.43 -15.57 35.78
C TYR A 105 -30.47 -15.45 36.96
N ILE A 106 -29.76 -14.31 37.08
CA ILE A 106 -29.60 -13.57 38.34
C ILE A 106 -29.56 -12.07 37.97
N SER A 107 -30.50 -11.33 38.56
CA SER A 107 -30.52 -9.87 38.71
C SER A 107 -29.97 -9.50 40.09
N ASP A 108 -29.36 -8.31 40.21
CA ASP A 108 -29.75 -7.27 41.18
C ASP A 108 -28.62 -6.24 41.46
N GLU A 109 -29.03 -4.98 41.27
CA GLU A 109 -28.50 -3.63 41.51
C GLU A 109 -28.14 -3.29 42.99
N PRO A 110 -27.97 -2.02 43.48
CA PRO A 110 -27.71 -0.68 42.85
C PRO A 110 -26.69 0.21 43.63
N ASN A 111 -26.26 1.36 43.06
CA ASN A 111 -26.55 2.72 43.59
C ASN A 111 -25.76 3.87 42.92
N LYS A 112 -26.55 4.90 42.50
CA LYS A 112 -26.46 6.38 42.71
C LYS A 112 -25.10 7.08 42.51
N GLY A 113 -24.99 8.24 41.84
CA GLY A 113 -25.94 9.21 41.29
C GLY A 113 -25.18 10.52 40.96
N GLY A 114 -25.79 11.42 40.17
CA GLY A 114 -25.27 12.79 39.97
C GLY A 114 -25.63 13.42 38.62
N ASN A 115 -26.77 14.11 38.58
CA ASN A 115 -27.21 14.99 37.47
C ASN A 115 -26.38 16.28 37.39
N LEU A 116 -26.19 16.81 36.18
CA LEU A 116 -26.32 18.25 35.88
C LEU A 116 -26.58 18.46 34.37
N ARG A 117 -27.58 19.30 34.08
CA ARG A 117 -28.14 19.64 32.77
C ARG A 117 -27.57 20.99 32.28
N ASN A 118 -27.51 21.12 30.95
CA ASN A 118 -27.68 22.30 30.08
C ASN A 118 -26.68 23.47 30.15
N ALA A 119 -26.01 23.77 29.03
CA ALA A 119 -26.34 24.86 28.10
C ALA A 119 -25.29 24.96 26.95
N GLU A 120 -25.66 25.69 25.89
CA GLU A 120 -24.84 26.12 24.73
C GLU A 120 -24.78 25.21 23.48
N ASN A 121 -25.93 25.10 22.82
CA ASN A 121 -26.04 25.03 21.37
C ASN A 121 -26.44 26.42 20.87
N GLU A 122 -25.55 27.14 20.17
CA GLU A 122 -25.86 28.16 19.14
C GLU A 122 -24.56 28.88 18.72
N LYS A 123 -23.83 28.30 17.75
CA LYS A 123 -22.82 28.97 16.89
C LYS A 123 -22.21 27.92 15.95
N ASN A 124 -22.98 27.40 15.00
CA ASN A 124 -22.46 26.54 13.91
C ASN A 124 -23.43 26.50 12.72
N ASN A 125 -23.88 27.66 12.24
CA ASN A 125 -24.75 27.73 11.05
C ASN A 125 -24.45 28.90 10.09
N GLU A 126 -23.24 29.49 10.13
CA GLU A 126 -22.84 30.56 9.19
C GLU A 126 -21.58 30.29 8.36
N LEU A 127 -20.88 29.16 8.54
CA LEU A 127 -19.68 28.84 7.73
C LEU A 127 -19.96 28.03 6.44
N ASP A 128 -21.18 27.51 6.24
CA ASP A 128 -21.50 26.61 5.11
C ASP A 128 -22.12 27.31 3.89
N ARG A 129 -22.21 28.66 3.87
CA ARG A 129 -22.78 29.40 2.72
C ARG A 129 -21.82 30.30 1.95
N TYR A 130 -20.56 30.43 2.36
CA TYR A 130 -19.63 31.36 1.70
C TYR A 130 -18.74 30.75 0.60
N ASN A 131 -18.86 29.45 0.32
CA ASN A 131 -17.98 28.75 -0.63
C ASN A 131 -18.67 28.24 -1.92
N MET A 132 -19.84 28.77 -2.29
CA MET A 132 -20.49 28.41 -3.58
C MET A 132 -20.51 29.51 -4.65
N GLU A 133 -20.08 30.75 -4.37
CA GLU A 133 -20.24 31.85 -5.34
C GLU A 133 -19.00 32.23 -6.16
N ASN A 134 -17.81 31.69 -5.86
CA ASN A 134 -16.58 32.04 -6.63
C ASN A 134 -16.15 31.01 -7.69
N MET A 135 -17.07 30.17 -8.16
CA MET A 135 -16.79 29.11 -9.16
C MET A 135 -17.47 29.36 -10.52
N LYS A 136 -17.77 30.62 -10.85
CA LYS A 136 -18.30 31.00 -12.16
C LYS A 136 -17.63 32.28 -12.64
N ASP A 137 -16.38 32.19 -13.07
CA ASP A 137 -15.84 33.06 -14.12
C ASP A 137 -14.46 32.56 -14.55
N GLY A 138 -14.32 32.19 -15.83
CA GLY A 138 -13.01 32.02 -16.46
C GLY A 138 -12.73 30.67 -17.12
N ILE A 139 -13.53 30.22 -18.09
CA ILE A 139 -13.03 29.33 -19.15
C ILE A 139 -13.46 29.91 -20.50
N LYS A 140 -12.57 30.68 -21.14
CA LYS A 140 -12.57 30.89 -22.58
C LYS A 140 -11.52 29.96 -23.18
N SER A 141 -11.99 28.99 -23.96
CA SER A 141 -11.20 27.99 -24.66
C SER A 141 -10.32 28.58 -25.77
N LYS A 142 -9.12 28.01 -25.96
CA LYS A 142 -8.51 27.87 -27.28
C LYS A 142 -8.11 26.40 -27.49
N ASN A 143 -8.37 25.94 -28.72
CA ASN A 143 -8.40 24.57 -29.19
C ASN A 143 -7.07 23.81 -29.15
N GLY A 144 -7.16 22.48 -28.98
CA GLY A 144 -6.44 21.53 -29.82
C GLY A 144 -5.48 20.56 -29.13
N ASN A 145 -6.00 19.47 -28.56
CA ASN A 145 -5.63 18.09 -28.89
C ASN A 145 -6.40 17.11 -28.00
N CYS A 146 -6.66 15.93 -28.55
CA CYS A 146 -7.42 14.87 -27.91
C CYS A 146 -6.51 14.16 -26.89
N ASP A 147 -6.36 14.75 -25.72
CA ASP A 147 -5.64 14.12 -24.61
C ASP A 147 -6.59 13.16 -23.90
N ASP A 148 -6.10 11.94 -23.63
CA ASP A 148 -6.70 10.98 -22.72
C ASP A 148 -6.68 11.57 -21.29
N ILE A 149 -7.58 12.52 -21.03
CA ILE A 149 -7.84 13.09 -19.71
C ILE A 149 -8.49 11.97 -18.90
N ILE A 150 -7.71 11.35 -18.01
CA ILE A 150 -8.30 10.58 -16.91
C ILE A 150 -9.08 11.58 -16.06
N ASP A 151 -10.40 11.43 -16.08
CA ASP A 151 -11.29 12.14 -15.19
C ASP A 151 -10.90 11.78 -13.75
N LEU A 152 -10.45 12.75 -12.96
CA LEU A 152 -10.13 12.54 -11.55
C LEU A 152 -11.37 12.03 -10.77
N THR A 153 -12.58 12.27 -11.28
CA THR A 153 -13.80 11.67 -10.73
C THR A 153 -13.94 10.17 -11.02
N LEU A 154 -13.21 9.62 -12.01
CA LEU A 154 -13.04 8.17 -12.22
C LEU A 154 -11.96 7.58 -11.31
N SER A 155 -10.95 8.36 -10.91
CA SER A 155 -9.99 7.97 -9.85
C SER A 155 -10.70 7.77 -8.50
N ASP A 156 -11.70 8.60 -8.21
CA ASP A 156 -12.62 8.42 -7.07
C ASP A 156 -13.42 7.11 -7.12
N VAL A 157 -13.48 6.42 -8.27
CA VAL A 157 -14.10 5.09 -8.41
C VAL A 157 -13.12 3.96 -8.07
N TRP A 158 -11.81 4.18 -8.22
CA TRP A 158 -10.75 3.18 -7.96
C TRP A 158 -10.15 3.29 -6.56
N SER A 159 -10.19 4.46 -5.93
CA SER A 159 -9.60 4.73 -4.60
C SER A 159 -10.51 4.41 -3.40
N LYS A 160 -11.76 4.01 -3.66
CA LYS A 160 -13.00 4.30 -2.88
C LYS A 160 -13.00 4.22 -1.35
N LYS A 161 -11.97 3.74 -0.66
CA LYS A 161 -11.81 3.88 0.79
C LYS A 161 -10.39 4.12 1.29
N THR A 162 -9.34 3.80 0.53
CA THR A 162 -7.97 3.68 1.07
C THR A 162 -7.06 4.87 0.76
N LEU A 163 -7.40 5.65 -0.28
CA LEU A 163 -6.65 6.82 -0.71
C LEU A 163 -7.61 7.97 -0.98
N ILE A 164 -7.25 9.19 -0.58
CA ILE A 164 -7.97 10.43 -0.96
C ILE A 164 -7.03 11.26 -1.82
N VAL A 165 -7.54 11.86 -2.88
CA VAL A 165 -6.75 12.74 -3.76
C VAL A 165 -7.31 14.15 -3.71
N GLU A 166 -6.45 15.12 -3.45
CA GLU A 166 -6.79 16.53 -3.50
C GLU A 166 -5.87 17.25 -4.51
N TYR A 167 -6.42 18.23 -5.21
CA TYR A 167 -5.66 19.05 -6.17
C TYR A 167 -5.76 20.52 -5.80
N LYS A 168 -4.62 21.19 -5.69
CA LYS A 168 -4.55 22.63 -5.39
C LYS A 168 -3.29 23.24 -5.97
N ASN A 169 -3.44 24.26 -6.82
CA ASN A 169 -2.33 25.07 -7.37
C ASN A 169 -1.15 24.23 -7.87
N ASN A 170 -1.44 23.31 -8.80
CA ASN A 170 -0.46 22.41 -9.43
C ASN A 170 0.14 21.34 -8.48
N ILE A 171 -0.41 21.20 -7.29
CA ILE A 171 -0.03 20.19 -6.31
C ILE A 171 -1.13 19.13 -6.23
N PHE A 172 -0.76 17.88 -6.44
CA PHE A 172 -1.61 16.73 -6.19
C PHE A 172 -1.20 16.10 -4.87
N GLU A 173 -2.17 15.96 -3.98
CA GLU A 173 -1.97 15.36 -2.68
C GLU A 173 -2.66 14.01 -2.60
N ILE A 174 -1.89 12.98 -2.29
CA ILE A 174 -2.34 11.61 -2.11
C ILE A 174 -2.30 11.29 -0.62
N LEU A 175 -3.48 11.14 -0.04
CA LEU A 175 -3.68 10.90 1.37
C LEU A 175 -3.91 9.41 1.64
N LEU A 176 -3.04 8.80 2.45
CA LEU A 176 -3.22 7.44 2.94
C LEU A 176 -4.36 7.42 3.96
N ASN A 177 -5.44 6.71 3.65
CA ASN A 177 -6.72 6.73 4.37
C ASN A 177 -7.15 5.31 4.82
N ARG A 178 -6.39 4.69 5.72
CA ARG A 178 -6.79 3.45 6.42
C ARG A 178 -6.38 3.54 7.89
N LYS A 179 -6.84 4.59 8.57
CA LYS A 179 -6.44 4.95 9.94
C LYS A 179 -6.61 3.79 10.92
N GLU A 180 -7.69 3.02 10.78
CA GLU A 180 -8.02 1.84 11.59
C GLU A 180 -7.05 0.66 11.43
N LYS A 181 -6.25 0.67 10.35
CA LYS A 181 -5.19 -0.29 10.07
C LYS A 181 -3.80 0.35 10.09
N LEU A 182 -3.65 1.54 10.67
CA LEU A 182 -2.40 2.29 10.68
C LEU A 182 -1.81 2.47 9.26
N ASN A 183 -2.68 2.66 8.27
CA ASN A 183 -2.33 2.75 6.86
C ASN A 183 -1.51 1.56 6.35
N ALA A 184 -1.70 0.36 6.90
CA ALA A 184 -1.16 -0.84 6.31
C ALA A 184 -1.55 -0.91 4.81
N ILE A 185 -0.64 -1.33 3.95
CA ILE A 185 -0.84 -1.30 2.49
C ILE A 185 -1.54 -2.58 2.06
N ASN A 186 -2.76 -2.50 1.53
CA ASN A 186 -3.40 -3.64 0.85
C ASN A 186 -3.24 -3.52 -0.67
N LYS A 187 -3.73 -4.53 -1.38
CA LYS A 187 -3.71 -4.61 -2.84
C LYS A 187 -4.33 -3.37 -3.52
N ASP A 188 -5.48 -2.92 -3.06
CA ASP A 188 -6.19 -1.79 -3.67
C ASP A 188 -5.39 -0.49 -3.53
N MET A 189 -4.84 -0.26 -2.34
CA MET A 189 -4.01 0.91 -2.04
C MET A 189 -2.74 0.95 -2.91
N ILE A 190 -1.98 -0.14 -3.01
CA ILE A 190 -0.75 -0.12 -3.82
C ILE A 190 -1.04 -0.02 -5.32
N THR A 191 -2.11 -0.68 -5.80
CA THR A 191 -2.56 -0.59 -7.19
C THR A 191 -3.00 0.82 -7.53
N GLY A 192 -3.79 1.45 -6.64
CA GLY A 192 -4.21 2.84 -6.76
C GLY A 192 -3.02 3.80 -6.77
N LEU A 193 -2.08 3.64 -5.83
CA LEU A 193 -0.87 4.45 -5.76
C LEU A 193 -0.07 4.37 -7.07
N LEU A 194 0.19 3.17 -7.57
CA LEU A 194 0.92 2.97 -8.83
C LEU A 194 0.25 3.64 -10.02
N ASN A 195 -1.06 3.47 -10.16
CA ASN A 195 -1.82 4.07 -11.26
C ASN A 195 -1.82 5.60 -11.16
N MET A 196 -1.96 6.15 -9.96
CA MET A 196 -1.95 7.61 -9.75
C MET A 196 -0.59 8.21 -10.05
N VAL A 197 0.51 7.66 -9.52
CA VAL A 197 1.85 8.24 -9.78
C VAL A 197 2.24 8.14 -11.25
N LYS A 198 1.82 7.07 -11.95
CA LYS A 198 1.98 6.96 -13.42
C LYS A 198 1.16 7.97 -14.20
N SER A 199 -0.07 8.23 -13.76
CA SER A 199 -0.92 9.22 -14.43
C SER A 199 -0.37 10.63 -14.21
N LEU A 200 0.00 10.94 -12.97
CA LEU A 200 0.52 12.24 -12.59
C LEU A 200 1.93 12.53 -13.12
N SER A 201 2.73 11.50 -13.47
CA SER A 201 4.06 11.72 -14.05
C SER A 201 3.99 12.47 -15.38
N ASN A 202 2.91 12.25 -16.15
CA ASN A 202 2.70 12.83 -17.48
C ASN A 202 1.62 13.93 -17.49
N ASP A 203 1.11 14.32 -16.33
CA ASP A 203 0.10 15.38 -16.22
C ASP A 203 0.77 16.75 -16.08
N ASP A 204 0.58 17.63 -17.07
CA ASP A 204 1.16 18.99 -17.09
C ASP A 204 0.58 19.91 -16.00
N ARG A 205 -0.57 19.56 -15.44
CA ARG A 205 -1.14 20.29 -14.30
C ARG A 205 -0.40 19.95 -13.01
N CYS A 206 0.31 18.83 -12.95
CA CYS A 206 1.02 18.38 -11.77
C CYS A 206 2.46 18.90 -11.79
N ASN A 207 2.85 19.75 -10.83
CA ASN A 207 4.25 20.12 -10.59
C ASN A 207 4.85 19.40 -9.37
N LEU A 208 3.99 18.99 -8.43
CA LEU A 208 4.39 18.30 -7.20
C LEU A 208 3.33 17.26 -6.80
N ILE A 209 3.79 16.07 -6.46
CA ILE A 209 2.99 15.03 -5.80
C ILE A 209 3.37 15.03 -4.31
N VAL A 210 2.39 15.21 -3.43
CA VAL A 210 2.57 15.10 -1.98
C VAL A 210 1.90 13.82 -1.49
N ILE A 211 2.65 12.89 -0.90
CA ILE A 211 2.11 11.69 -0.28
C ILE A 211 2.19 11.86 1.24
N ARG A 212 1.04 11.84 1.92
CA ARG A 212 0.99 11.94 3.38
C ARG A 212 -0.15 11.13 3.97
N SER A 213 -0.18 11.03 5.28
CA SER A 213 -1.23 10.33 6.01
C SER A 213 -2.31 11.29 6.52
N ILE A 214 -3.54 10.80 6.61
CA ILE A 214 -4.61 11.46 7.39
C ILE A 214 -4.48 11.22 8.90
N ASN A 215 -3.71 10.19 9.30
CA ASN A 215 -3.49 9.82 10.68
C ASN A 215 -2.24 10.53 11.19
N GLN A 216 -2.37 11.38 12.21
CA GLN A 216 -1.26 12.17 12.78
C GLN A 216 -0.14 11.34 13.42
N ASN A 217 -0.41 10.10 13.84
CA ASN A 217 0.56 9.27 14.57
C ASN A 217 1.08 8.08 13.75
N CYS A 218 0.74 8.00 12.47
CA CYS A 218 1.25 6.95 11.60
C CYS A 218 1.16 7.37 10.15
N PHE A 219 2.30 7.37 9.46
CA PHE A 219 2.37 7.49 8.02
C PHE A 219 1.88 6.18 7.40
N CYS A 220 2.60 5.09 7.64
CA CYS A 220 2.27 3.75 7.15
C CYS A 220 3.03 2.69 7.97
N SER A 221 2.31 1.71 8.50
CA SER A 221 2.89 0.64 9.33
C SER A 221 3.44 -0.56 8.55
N GLY A 222 3.48 -0.50 7.22
CA GLY A 222 3.97 -1.58 6.35
C GLY A 222 2.87 -2.22 5.50
N SER A 223 3.14 -3.35 4.87
CA SER A 223 2.15 -4.09 4.08
C SER A 223 1.12 -4.79 4.99
N ASP A 224 -0.10 -4.98 4.50
CA ASP A 224 -1.14 -5.74 5.19
C ASP A 224 -0.85 -7.24 5.05
N VAL A 225 0.15 -7.71 5.80
CA VAL A 225 0.71 -9.06 5.69
C VAL A 225 -0.28 -10.17 6.00
N LYS A 226 -1.40 -9.86 6.67
CA LYS A 226 -2.49 -10.82 6.90
C LYS A 226 -3.13 -11.25 5.59
N ASP A 227 -3.40 -10.29 4.71
CA ASP A 227 -3.99 -10.55 3.39
C ASP A 227 -3.00 -11.34 2.51
N ILE A 228 -1.70 -11.07 2.66
CA ILE A 228 -0.61 -11.73 1.92
C ILE A 228 -0.53 -13.22 2.28
N VAL A 229 -0.51 -13.57 3.57
CA VAL A 229 -0.37 -14.98 3.99
C VAL A 229 -1.66 -15.78 3.81
N GLN A 230 -2.83 -15.15 3.90
CA GLN A 230 -4.12 -15.82 3.71
C GLN A 230 -4.36 -16.25 2.26
N ASN A 231 -3.81 -15.51 1.29
CA ASN A 231 -3.86 -15.86 -0.12
C ASN A 231 -2.52 -15.56 -0.78
N LYS A 232 -1.65 -16.58 -0.85
CA LYS A 232 -0.27 -16.45 -1.36
C LYS A 232 -0.21 -15.92 -2.79
N GLU A 233 -1.13 -16.31 -3.67
CA GLU A 233 -1.18 -15.80 -5.05
C GLU A 233 -1.51 -14.30 -5.10
N GLN A 234 -2.50 -13.86 -4.32
CA GLN A 234 -2.83 -12.43 -4.21
C GLN A 234 -1.71 -11.66 -3.49
N GLY A 235 -1.07 -12.27 -2.50
CA GLY A 235 0.07 -11.73 -1.78
C GLY A 235 1.28 -11.47 -2.69
N ILE A 236 1.62 -12.43 -3.55
CA ILE A 236 2.65 -12.26 -4.58
C ILE A 236 2.30 -11.11 -5.51
N ASN A 237 1.06 -11.05 -5.99
CA ASN A 237 0.64 -9.95 -6.85
C ASN A 237 0.69 -8.60 -6.13
N HIS A 238 0.33 -8.54 -4.85
CA HIS A 238 0.44 -7.33 -4.03
C HIS A 238 1.90 -6.84 -3.93
N LEU A 239 2.83 -7.72 -3.56
CA LEU A 239 4.25 -7.38 -3.39
C LEU A 239 4.90 -7.04 -4.74
N LYS A 240 4.51 -7.73 -5.81
CA LYS A 240 4.91 -7.36 -7.18
C LYS A 240 4.51 -5.94 -7.55
N GLN A 241 3.27 -5.53 -7.27
CA GLN A 241 2.83 -4.14 -7.50
C GLN A 241 3.61 -3.15 -6.64
N LEU A 242 3.94 -3.51 -5.40
CA LEU A 242 4.78 -2.70 -4.52
C LEU A 242 6.19 -2.50 -5.10
N TYR A 243 6.87 -3.55 -5.54
CA TYR A 243 8.20 -3.43 -6.14
C TYR A 243 8.18 -2.67 -7.47
N LYS A 244 7.13 -2.83 -8.29
CA LYS A 244 6.93 -2.02 -9.51
C LYS A 244 6.70 -0.55 -9.18
N TYR A 245 5.96 -0.24 -8.12
CA TYR A 245 5.82 1.13 -7.62
C TYR A 245 7.16 1.71 -7.18
N ILE A 246 7.95 0.95 -6.41
CA ILE A 246 9.27 1.40 -5.94
C ILE A 246 10.18 1.70 -7.12
N ASN A 247 10.27 0.78 -8.08
CA ASN A 247 11.05 0.98 -9.30
C ASN A 247 10.58 2.24 -10.06
N PHE A 248 9.27 2.40 -10.28
CA PHE A 248 8.74 3.57 -10.99
C PHE A 248 9.05 4.88 -10.26
N ILE A 249 8.79 4.95 -8.96
CA ILE A 249 8.92 6.20 -8.21
C ILE A 249 10.39 6.60 -8.00
N SER A 250 11.31 5.64 -8.03
CA SER A 250 12.74 5.93 -7.95
C SER A 250 13.31 6.62 -9.19
N LYS A 251 12.62 6.50 -10.34
CA LYS A 251 13.02 7.07 -11.64
C LYS A 251 12.14 8.22 -12.11
N ILE A 252 11.09 8.56 -11.36
CA ILE A 252 10.12 9.56 -11.76
C ILE A 252 10.79 10.95 -11.84
N ASN A 253 10.57 11.67 -12.94
CA ASN A 253 11.09 13.03 -13.11
C ASN A 253 10.27 14.07 -12.33
N LYS A 254 8.98 13.79 -12.11
CA LYS A 254 8.09 14.66 -11.34
C LYS A 254 8.55 14.75 -9.89
N ASN A 255 8.47 15.92 -9.26
CA ASN A 255 8.78 16.03 -7.85
C ASN A 255 7.76 15.23 -7.03
N VAL A 256 8.26 14.29 -6.23
CA VAL A 256 7.47 13.60 -5.22
C VAL A 256 8.03 13.94 -3.85
N LEU A 257 7.12 14.32 -2.95
CA LEU A 257 7.39 14.64 -1.57
C LEU A 257 6.56 13.72 -0.67
N CYS A 258 7.21 13.05 0.28
CA CYS A 258 6.54 12.27 1.31
C CYS A 258 6.66 12.96 2.66
N ILE A 259 5.56 12.98 3.44
CA ILE A 259 5.58 13.47 4.82
C ILE A 259 5.42 12.29 5.78
N TRP A 260 6.47 11.97 6.53
CA TRP A 260 6.46 10.94 7.55
C TRP A 260 6.11 11.52 8.92
N ASN A 261 5.05 10.98 9.51
CA ASN A 261 4.59 11.35 10.82
C ASN A 261 4.28 10.08 11.63
N GLY A 262 4.80 9.96 12.85
CA GLY A 262 4.72 8.71 13.60
C GLY A 262 5.36 7.52 12.85
N TYR A 263 4.72 6.36 12.87
CA TYR A 263 5.28 5.15 12.26
C TYR A 263 5.39 5.23 10.72
N ALA A 264 6.61 5.02 10.22
CA ALA A 264 6.95 4.75 8.82
C ALA A 264 7.79 3.46 8.78
N MET A 265 7.15 2.34 8.49
CA MET A 265 7.76 1.01 8.64
C MET A 265 7.54 0.12 7.42
N GLY A 266 8.48 -0.78 7.16
CA GLY A 266 8.36 -1.83 6.13
C GLY A 266 7.92 -1.29 4.77
N GLY A 267 6.83 -1.86 4.22
CA GLY A 267 6.19 -1.37 2.99
C GLY A 267 5.89 0.14 2.95
N GLY A 268 5.68 0.80 4.10
CA GLY A 268 5.56 2.25 4.19
C GLY A 268 6.82 3.00 3.79
N LEU A 269 8.00 2.47 4.16
CA LEU A 269 9.28 2.94 3.66
C LEU A 269 9.44 2.61 2.18
N GLY A 270 8.97 1.45 1.73
CA GLY A 270 8.89 1.11 0.30
C GLY A 270 8.20 2.20 -0.52
N ILE A 271 7.00 2.64 -0.11
CA ILE A 271 6.26 3.64 -0.89
C ILE A 271 6.81 5.08 -0.82
N SER A 272 7.86 5.34 -0.02
CA SER A 272 8.26 6.71 0.32
C SER A 272 9.76 7.00 0.38
N MET A 273 10.63 6.01 0.59
CA MET A 273 12.08 6.19 0.76
C MET A 273 12.79 6.64 -0.53
N TYR A 274 12.16 6.36 -1.67
CA TYR A 274 12.70 6.63 -3.00
C TYR A 274 12.26 7.98 -3.57
N THR A 275 11.48 8.76 -2.81
CA THR A 275 11.05 10.09 -3.23
C THR A 275 12.16 11.13 -3.06
N LYS A 276 12.15 12.15 -3.91
CA LYS A 276 13.14 13.24 -3.90
C LYS A 276 13.16 13.97 -2.57
N TYR A 277 11.98 14.26 -2.01
CA TYR A 277 11.82 14.93 -0.73
C TYR A 277 11.20 13.99 0.29
N ARG A 278 11.87 13.85 1.44
CA ARG A 278 11.44 13.01 2.58
C ARG A 278 11.36 13.92 3.79
N ILE A 279 10.17 14.46 4.00
CA ILE A 279 9.89 15.40 5.07
C ILE A 279 9.49 14.60 6.30
N ILE A 280 10.08 14.90 7.44
CA ILE A 280 9.73 14.25 8.71
C ILE A 280 9.06 15.24 9.66
N ASN A 281 8.15 14.74 10.47
CA ASN A 281 7.54 15.47 11.59
C ASN A 281 8.05 14.92 12.93
N ARG A 282 7.69 15.59 14.03
CA ARG A 282 7.96 15.09 15.39
C ARG A 282 7.47 13.66 15.59
N ASN A 283 8.19 12.89 16.40
CA ASN A 283 7.85 11.51 16.76
C ASN A 283 7.81 10.54 15.57
N VAL A 284 8.50 10.84 14.46
CA VAL A 284 8.63 9.87 13.37
C VAL A 284 9.38 8.64 13.90
N ILE A 285 8.93 7.45 13.51
CA ILE A 285 9.57 6.19 13.87
C ILE A 285 9.80 5.41 12.59
N PHE A 286 11.07 5.28 12.23
CA PHE A 286 11.55 4.49 11.10
C PHE A 286 11.99 3.11 11.59
N ALA A 287 11.49 2.03 10.98
CA ALA A 287 11.94 0.68 11.29
C ALA A 287 11.61 -0.36 10.19
N MET A 288 12.37 -1.45 10.20
CA MET A 288 12.12 -2.67 9.41
C MET A 288 11.80 -3.85 10.35
N PRO A 289 10.52 -4.04 10.77
CA PRO A 289 10.12 -5.04 11.76
C PRO A 289 9.93 -6.47 11.23
N GLU A 290 10.29 -6.75 9.98
CA GLU A 290 9.94 -7.99 9.26
C GLU A 290 10.50 -9.26 9.92
N ASN A 291 11.69 -9.20 10.52
CA ASN A 291 12.28 -10.34 11.25
C ASN A 291 11.42 -10.81 12.43
N LYS A 292 10.61 -9.91 13.04
CA LYS A 292 9.71 -10.25 14.15
C LYS A 292 8.55 -11.14 13.73
N ILE A 293 8.17 -11.06 12.46
CA ILE A 293 7.05 -11.82 11.89
C ILE A 293 7.54 -12.96 10.98
N GLY A 294 8.81 -13.36 11.08
CA GLY A 294 9.36 -14.47 10.31
C GLY A 294 9.52 -14.17 8.82
N PHE A 295 9.65 -12.88 8.47
CA PHE A 295 9.96 -12.38 7.13
C PHE A 295 11.34 -11.71 7.13
N PHE A 296 11.73 -11.00 6.07
CA PHE A 296 13.01 -10.31 5.98
C PHE A 296 12.80 -8.84 5.57
N PRO A 297 13.71 -7.91 5.90
CA PRO A 297 13.62 -6.53 5.42
C PRO A 297 13.70 -6.48 3.89
N ASP A 298 12.56 -6.23 3.25
CA ASP A 298 12.39 -6.19 1.80
C ASP A 298 12.39 -4.74 1.28
N VAL A 299 11.60 -4.45 0.23
CA VAL A 299 11.34 -3.12 -0.36
C VAL A 299 12.60 -2.31 -0.70
N GLY A 300 13.65 -3.01 -1.11
CA GLY A 300 14.96 -2.49 -1.47
C GLY A 300 15.76 -1.98 -0.27
N SER A 301 15.49 -2.49 0.93
CA SER A 301 16.18 -2.08 2.16
C SER A 301 17.68 -2.25 2.11
N CYS A 302 18.21 -3.30 1.46
CA CYS A 302 19.66 -3.44 1.27
C CYS A 302 20.25 -2.23 0.53
N TYR A 303 19.55 -1.73 -0.49
CA TYR A 303 19.97 -0.58 -1.29
C TYR A 303 19.91 0.72 -0.49
N PHE A 304 18.76 1.04 0.12
CA PHE A 304 18.62 2.32 0.81
C PHE A 304 19.38 2.34 2.14
N LEU A 305 19.46 1.23 2.89
CA LEU A 305 20.21 1.23 4.16
C LEU A 305 21.70 1.43 3.90
N LYS A 306 22.28 0.78 2.88
CA LYS A 306 23.67 1.04 2.45
C LYS A 306 23.91 2.50 2.06
N LYS A 307 22.92 3.15 1.42
CA LYS A 307 23.05 4.53 0.95
C LYS A 307 23.20 5.54 2.11
N TYR A 308 22.53 5.31 3.24
CA TYR A 308 22.49 6.28 4.35
C TYR A 308 23.30 5.87 5.57
N PHE A 309 23.51 4.58 5.80
CA PHE A 309 24.16 4.07 7.00
C PHE A 309 25.44 3.30 6.66
N PRO A 310 26.48 3.37 7.52
CA PRO A 310 27.59 2.45 7.48
C PRO A 310 27.13 0.99 7.51
N ARG A 311 27.88 0.10 6.85
CA ARG A 311 27.54 -1.33 6.69
C ARG A 311 27.03 -2.00 7.97
N ASN A 312 27.76 -1.83 9.07
CA ASN A 312 27.45 -2.51 10.33
C ASN A 312 26.18 -1.97 10.98
N ILE A 313 25.95 -0.66 10.90
CA ILE A 313 24.71 -0.01 11.37
C ILE A 313 23.53 -0.49 10.51
N ALA A 314 23.69 -0.55 9.18
CA ALA A 314 22.66 -1.04 8.27
C ALA A 314 22.27 -2.51 8.58
N LEU A 315 23.27 -3.38 8.77
CA LEU A 315 23.07 -4.77 9.21
C LEU A 315 22.30 -4.82 10.54
N HIS A 316 22.73 -4.04 11.53
CA HIS A 316 22.11 -3.99 12.85
C HIS A 316 20.64 -3.55 12.80
N ILE A 317 20.33 -2.48 12.04
CA ILE A 317 18.96 -1.95 11.89
C ILE A 317 18.01 -3.04 11.39
N GLY A 318 18.38 -3.75 10.33
CA GLY A 318 17.55 -4.83 9.79
C GLY A 318 17.49 -6.05 10.73
N LEU A 319 18.59 -6.39 11.39
CA LEU A 319 18.69 -7.56 12.26
C LEU A 319 17.79 -7.44 13.50
N THR A 320 17.83 -6.29 14.18
CA THR A 320 17.12 -6.07 15.47
C THR A 320 15.76 -5.40 15.31
N SER A 321 15.46 -4.91 14.10
CA SER A 321 14.32 -4.02 13.84
C SER A 321 14.39 -2.74 14.69
N LEU A 322 15.59 -2.17 14.80
CA LEU A 322 15.84 -0.95 15.56
C LEU A 322 14.90 0.17 15.09
N ARG A 323 14.31 0.87 16.05
CA ARG A 323 13.39 1.99 15.80
C ARG A 323 14.17 3.29 15.88
N LEU A 324 14.43 3.89 14.73
CA LEU A 324 15.12 5.17 14.62
C LEU A 324 14.13 6.33 14.75
N ASN A 325 14.55 7.41 15.43
CA ASN A 325 13.73 8.60 15.63
C ASN A 325 14.13 9.75 14.69
N GLU A 326 13.46 10.89 14.79
CA GLU A 326 13.74 12.08 13.96
C GLU A 326 15.20 12.55 14.02
N MET A 327 15.88 12.39 15.17
CA MET A 327 17.26 12.82 15.37
C MET A 327 18.21 11.90 14.58
N ASP A 328 17.99 10.58 14.65
CA ASP A 328 18.77 9.62 13.87
C ASP A 328 18.59 9.86 12.36
N LEU A 329 17.35 10.04 11.90
CA LEU A 329 17.06 10.29 10.48
C LEU A 329 17.68 11.58 9.96
N THR A 330 17.82 12.57 10.84
CA THR A 330 18.50 13.83 10.54
C THR A 330 20.02 13.65 10.49
N ASN A 331 20.61 13.05 11.52
CA ASN A 331 22.06 12.83 11.63
C ASN A 331 22.62 12.01 10.47
N PHE A 332 21.89 10.97 10.05
CA PHE A 332 22.26 10.10 8.92
C PHE A 332 21.73 10.61 7.57
N LYS A 333 21.17 11.83 7.52
CA LYS A 333 20.67 12.48 6.29
C LYS A 333 19.66 11.64 5.51
N VAL A 334 18.88 10.81 6.23
CA VAL A 334 17.79 10.02 5.65
C VAL A 334 16.67 10.97 5.21
N CYS A 335 16.27 11.91 6.06
CA CYS A 335 15.29 12.93 5.68
C CYS A 335 15.93 14.11 4.94
N THR A 336 15.14 14.81 4.12
CA THR A 336 15.57 16.06 3.48
C THR A 336 15.22 17.29 4.30
N ASN A 337 14.14 17.24 5.08
CA ASN A 337 13.60 18.38 5.82
C ASN A 337 12.89 17.91 7.09
N TYR A 338 12.85 18.78 8.10
CA TYR A 338 12.09 18.59 9.32
C TYR A 338 11.05 19.70 9.47
N ILE A 339 9.81 19.33 9.77
CA ILE A 339 8.69 20.28 9.98
C ILE A 339 7.98 19.98 11.29
N GLU A 340 7.58 21.01 12.03
CA GLU A 340 6.75 20.85 13.23
C GLU A 340 5.26 20.96 12.92
N ASN A 341 4.90 21.91 12.05
CA ASN A 341 3.52 22.19 11.68
C ASN A 341 3.27 21.84 10.21
N VAL A 342 2.69 20.65 9.99
CA VAL A 342 2.33 20.16 8.65
C VAL A 342 1.35 21.10 7.94
N GLY A 343 0.37 21.67 8.67
CA GLY A 343 -0.62 22.56 8.08
C GLY A 343 -0.02 23.87 7.57
N GLN A 344 0.90 24.47 8.33
CA GLN A 344 1.64 25.65 7.88
C GLN A 344 2.48 25.35 6.64
N PHE A 345 3.24 24.25 6.68
CA PHE A 345 4.06 23.82 5.55
C PHE A 345 3.23 23.63 4.27
N LEU A 346 2.10 22.92 4.37
CA LEU A 346 1.19 22.71 3.24
C LEU A 346 0.60 24.04 2.74
N ASN A 347 0.21 24.95 3.63
CA ASN A 347 -0.28 26.27 3.23
C ASN A 347 0.77 27.08 2.45
N GLU A 348 2.04 27.02 2.84
CA GLU A 348 3.13 27.63 2.07
C GLU A 348 3.28 26.99 0.69
N LEU A 349 3.25 25.66 0.60
CA LEU A 349 3.30 24.95 -0.69
C LEU A 349 2.14 25.35 -1.60
N TYR A 350 0.91 25.39 -1.08
CA TYR A 350 -0.25 25.78 -1.87
C TYR A 350 -0.21 27.25 -2.31
N ASN A 351 0.61 28.10 -1.71
CA ASN A 351 0.75 29.49 -2.12
C ASN A 351 1.69 29.68 -3.32
N ILE A 352 2.32 28.62 -3.82
CA ILE A 352 3.09 28.67 -5.07
C ILE A 352 2.11 28.83 -6.25
N LYS A 353 2.08 30.03 -6.85
CA LYS A 353 1.22 30.37 -8.00
C LYS A 353 1.99 30.36 -9.32
N LYS A 354 2.88 29.38 -9.51
CA LYS A 354 3.73 29.24 -10.70
C LYS A 354 3.30 28.00 -11.47
N GLU A 355 2.75 28.20 -12.66
CA GLU A 355 2.39 27.09 -13.56
C GLU A 355 3.63 26.49 -14.22
N ASP A 356 4.56 27.34 -14.63
CA ASP A 356 5.86 26.95 -15.19
C ASP A 356 6.65 26.06 -14.20
N PRO A 357 7.05 24.83 -14.61
CA PRO A 357 7.71 23.88 -13.71
C PRO A 357 9.02 24.39 -13.11
N ASP A 358 9.83 25.13 -13.87
CA ASP A 358 11.13 25.61 -13.39
C ASP A 358 10.95 26.71 -12.33
N LYS A 359 10.07 27.68 -12.58
CA LYS A 359 9.71 28.69 -11.58
C LYS A 359 9.00 28.09 -10.36
N PHE A 360 8.20 27.04 -10.56
CA PHE A 360 7.62 26.29 -9.44
C PHE A 360 8.71 25.66 -8.58
N ASN A 361 9.70 25.03 -9.21
CA ASN A 361 10.83 24.40 -8.52
C ASN A 361 11.67 25.40 -7.72
N GLU A 362 11.92 26.60 -8.26
CA GLU A 362 12.61 27.66 -7.54
C GLU A 362 11.89 28.06 -6.25
N GLU A 363 10.55 28.24 -6.31
CA GLU A 363 9.75 28.57 -5.13
C GLU A 363 9.63 27.39 -4.15
N LEU A 364 9.50 26.15 -4.65
CA LEU A 364 9.51 24.94 -3.83
C LEU A 364 10.82 24.85 -3.02
N ILE A 365 11.97 25.07 -3.66
CA ILE A 365 13.28 25.05 -2.99
C ILE A 365 13.36 26.16 -1.94
N LYS A 366 12.88 27.39 -2.22
CA LYS A 366 12.84 28.47 -1.24
C LYS A 366 12.02 28.09 0.00
N ILE A 367 10.87 27.43 -0.17
CA ILE A 367 10.05 26.96 0.94
C ILE A 367 10.78 25.87 1.71
N LEU A 368 11.31 24.84 1.04
CA LEU A 368 12.03 23.74 1.68
C LEU A 368 13.25 24.24 2.49
N ASN A 369 13.96 25.25 2.00
CA ASN A 369 15.11 25.84 2.70
C ASN A 369 14.74 26.53 4.03
N LYS A 370 13.46 26.90 4.25
CA LYS A 370 12.99 27.39 5.55
C LYS A 370 12.88 26.27 6.59
N TYR A 371 12.83 25.02 6.14
CA TYR A 371 12.63 23.83 6.94
C TYR A 371 13.83 22.88 6.80
N PRO A 372 15.04 23.29 7.23
CA PRO A 372 16.20 22.41 7.16
C PRO A 372 15.94 21.12 7.95
N PRO A 373 16.64 20.01 7.65
CA PRO A 373 16.60 18.81 8.47
C PRO A 373 17.38 19.10 9.76
N ASN A 374 16.77 19.84 10.67
CA ASN A 374 17.34 20.16 11.96
C ASN A 374 16.24 20.03 13.01
N VAL A 375 16.47 19.14 13.98
CA VAL A 375 15.53 18.86 15.05
C VAL A 375 15.81 19.82 16.20
N ASN A 376 14.90 20.75 16.46
CA ASN A 376 15.03 21.75 17.52
C ASN A 376 14.70 21.22 18.93
N ILE A 377 14.52 19.91 19.09
CA ILE A 377 13.99 19.27 20.30
C ILE A 377 15.12 18.56 21.06
N ASN A 378 14.98 18.47 22.39
CA ASN A 378 15.79 17.63 23.30
C ASN A 378 15.69 16.10 23.02
N THR A 379 15.29 15.68 21.83
CA THR A 379 15.22 14.26 21.43
C THR A 379 16.65 13.71 21.34
N LYS A 380 16.97 12.72 22.17
CA LYS A 380 18.27 12.01 22.09
C LYS A 380 18.26 11.02 20.93
N PRO A 381 19.37 10.85 20.19
CA PRO A 381 19.46 9.82 19.15
C PRO A 381 19.33 8.43 19.78
N VAL A 382 18.74 7.49 19.04
CA VAL A 382 18.75 6.07 19.40
C VAL A 382 20.12 5.48 19.09
N LEU A 383 20.74 5.89 17.98
CA LEU A 383 22.10 5.55 17.61
C LEU A 383 23.09 6.47 18.35
N THR A 384 23.29 6.19 19.64
CA THR A 384 24.30 6.89 20.46
C THR A 384 25.72 6.52 20.00
N GLU A 385 26.70 7.35 20.34
CA GLU A 385 28.11 7.06 20.05
C GLU A 385 28.56 5.72 20.66
N GLU A 386 28.10 5.42 21.87
CA GLU A 386 28.36 4.14 22.55
C GLU A 386 27.75 2.95 21.79
N LEU A 387 26.51 3.08 21.31
CA LEU A 387 25.86 2.03 20.53
C LEU A 387 26.59 1.82 19.19
N ILE A 388 26.94 2.89 18.49
CA ILE A 388 27.69 2.83 17.23
C ILE A 388 29.05 2.15 17.43
N SER A 389 29.81 2.54 18.46
CA SER A 389 31.11 1.95 18.80
C SER A 389 31.00 0.45 19.08
N ASN A 390 29.98 0.03 19.83
CA ASN A 390 29.73 -1.39 20.09
C ASN A 390 29.33 -2.14 18.81
N ILE A 391 28.44 -1.58 17.98
CA ILE A 391 28.07 -2.17 16.69
C ILE A 391 29.34 -2.39 15.86
N ASP A 392 30.19 -1.37 15.71
CA ASP A 392 31.40 -1.50 14.91
C ASP A 392 32.38 -2.53 15.50
N LYS A 393 32.57 -2.57 16.82
CA LYS A 393 33.44 -3.54 17.49
C LYS A 393 33.05 -4.98 17.16
N TYR A 394 31.76 -5.34 17.28
CA TYR A 394 31.33 -6.74 17.18
C TYR A 394 30.94 -7.17 15.76
N TYR A 395 30.50 -6.25 14.91
CA TYR A 395 30.09 -6.57 13.53
C TYR A 395 31.27 -6.58 12.55
N SER A 396 32.34 -5.81 12.80
CA SER A 396 33.48 -5.71 11.87
C SER A 396 34.26 -7.03 11.73
N SER A 397 34.19 -7.90 12.74
CA SER A 397 34.84 -9.21 12.76
C SER A 397 33.91 -10.37 12.39
N ALA A 398 32.70 -10.09 11.91
CA ALA A 398 31.69 -11.10 11.58
C ALA A 398 31.22 -11.01 10.11
N ASN A 399 31.31 -12.13 9.41
CA ASN A 399 30.80 -12.35 8.06
C ASN A 399 29.54 -13.20 8.03
N THR A 400 29.17 -13.82 9.16
CA THR A 400 27.91 -14.56 9.35
C THR A 400 27.24 -14.17 10.66
N LEU A 401 25.94 -14.47 10.79
CA LEU A 401 25.22 -14.29 12.06
C LEU A 401 25.82 -15.18 13.17
N GLU A 402 26.29 -16.38 12.83
CA GLU A 402 26.89 -17.30 13.80
C GLU A 402 28.20 -16.74 14.38
N GLU A 403 29.07 -16.20 13.53
CA GLU A 403 30.29 -15.51 13.98
C GLU A 403 29.96 -14.32 14.89
N LEU A 404 28.96 -13.52 14.52
CA LEU A 404 28.50 -12.41 15.36
C LEU A 404 28.04 -12.91 16.73
N ILE A 405 27.16 -13.92 16.77
CA ILE A 405 26.66 -14.50 18.02
C ILE A 405 27.81 -15.05 18.88
N ASN A 406 28.77 -15.75 18.27
CA ASN A 406 29.93 -16.29 18.97
C ASN A 406 30.83 -15.18 19.54
N ASN A 407 30.98 -14.06 18.84
CA ASN A 407 31.70 -12.89 19.34
C ASN A 407 30.96 -12.21 20.50
N LEU A 408 29.63 -12.08 20.43
CA LEU A 408 28.83 -11.49 21.50
C LEU A 408 28.84 -12.34 22.77
N LYS A 409 28.74 -13.67 22.64
CA LYS A 409 28.74 -14.62 23.78
C LYS A 409 30.01 -14.56 24.62
N LYS A 410 31.16 -14.23 24.02
CA LYS A 410 32.44 -14.08 24.76
C LYS A 410 32.39 -12.95 25.80
N ASP A 411 31.61 -11.91 25.51
CA ASP A 411 31.53 -10.69 26.34
C ASP A 411 30.14 -10.51 26.98
N GLU A 412 29.24 -11.50 26.90
CA GLU A 412 27.82 -11.37 27.31
C GLU A 412 27.67 -10.97 28.78
N ASP A 413 28.45 -11.57 29.68
CA ASP A 413 28.36 -11.31 31.13
C ASP A 413 28.92 -9.93 31.51
N ASN A 414 29.77 -9.34 30.66
CA ASN A 414 30.52 -8.12 30.97
C ASN A 414 30.08 -6.89 30.13
N ASN A 415 29.23 -7.08 29.12
CA ASN A 415 28.79 -6.01 28.23
C ASN A 415 27.26 -6.05 28.01
N ASN A 416 26.58 -5.01 28.49
CA ASN A 416 25.13 -4.85 28.35
C ASN A 416 24.66 -4.85 26.90
N PHE A 417 25.45 -4.29 25.96
CA PHE A 417 25.13 -4.34 24.54
C PHE A 417 25.09 -5.78 24.03
N CYS A 418 26.09 -6.61 24.39
CA CYS A 418 26.13 -8.01 23.96
C CYS A 418 24.92 -8.79 24.45
N LYS A 419 24.61 -8.65 25.75
CA LYS A 419 23.44 -9.27 26.37
C LYS A 419 22.13 -8.84 25.72
N GLN A 420 21.96 -7.53 25.48
CA GLN A 420 20.75 -7.01 24.85
C GLN A 420 20.62 -7.48 23.40
N LEU A 421 21.71 -7.44 22.61
CA LEU A 421 21.68 -7.87 21.22
C LEU A 421 21.39 -9.37 21.07
N LEU A 422 21.97 -10.22 21.94
CA LEU A 422 21.62 -11.64 21.99
C LEU A 422 20.15 -11.85 22.33
N SER A 423 19.62 -11.10 23.28
CA SER A 423 18.18 -11.12 23.61
C SER A 423 17.31 -10.68 22.43
N ASP A 424 17.69 -9.63 21.71
CA ASP A 424 16.94 -9.11 20.56
C ASP A 424 16.93 -10.11 19.39
N ILE A 425 18.08 -10.77 19.11
CA ILE A 425 18.17 -11.83 18.11
C ILE A 425 17.27 -13.01 18.50
N ASN A 426 17.30 -13.45 19.76
CA ASN A 426 16.48 -14.55 20.26
C ASN A 426 14.97 -14.23 20.29
N ALA A 427 14.61 -12.96 20.36
CA ALA A 427 13.23 -12.50 20.29
C ALA A 427 12.67 -12.49 18.85
N ASN A 428 13.53 -12.57 17.84
CA ASN A 428 13.18 -12.59 16.42
C ASN A 428 13.25 -14.02 15.85
N CYS A 429 12.74 -14.20 14.63
CA CYS A 429 12.90 -15.46 13.90
C CYS A 429 14.37 -15.64 13.51
N TYR A 430 15.02 -16.69 14.01
CA TYR A 430 16.44 -16.95 13.78
C TYR A 430 16.76 -17.12 12.29
N PHE A 431 15.92 -17.89 11.57
CA PHE A 431 16.04 -18.07 10.13
C PHE A 431 16.02 -16.73 9.38
N SER A 432 15.07 -15.85 9.70
CA SER A 432 15.00 -14.51 9.13
C SER A 432 16.24 -13.66 9.44
N CYS A 433 16.72 -13.71 10.69
CA CYS A 433 17.93 -13.01 11.10
C CYS A 433 19.17 -13.50 10.34
N GLN A 434 19.32 -14.82 10.21
CA GLN A 434 20.43 -15.43 9.51
C GLN A 434 20.39 -15.08 8.02
N LEU A 435 19.21 -15.19 7.42
CA LEU A 435 18.96 -14.83 6.03
C LEU A 435 19.24 -13.36 5.79
N TRP A 436 18.76 -12.46 6.64
CA TRP A 436 19.05 -11.03 6.52
C TRP A 436 20.55 -10.74 6.48
N PHE A 437 21.33 -11.37 7.35
CA PHE A 437 22.78 -11.17 7.40
C PHE A 437 23.45 -11.52 6.07
N SER A 438 23.17 -12.73 5.55
CA SER A 438 23.71 -13.20 4.28
C SER A 438 23.16 -12.43 3.08
N TYR A 439 21.86 -12.10 3.10
CA TYR A 439 21.14 -11.40 2.03
C TYR A 439 21.63 -9.96 1.86
N PHE A 440 21.85 -9.25 2.98
CA PHE A 440 22.39 -7.89 2.95
C PHE A 440 23.81 -7.85 2.39
N ILE A 441 24.67 -8.80 2.78
CA ILE A 441 26.03 -8.91 2.24
C ILE A 441 25.99 -9.23 0.75
N TYR A 442 25.17 -10.21 0.35
CA TYR A 442 25.01 -10.59 -1.06
C TYR A 442 24.56 -9.41 -1.93
N ASN A 443 23.62 -8.59 -1.45
CA ASN A 443 23.07 -7.46 -2.19
C ASN A 443 23.87 -6.16 -2.04
N TYR A 444 24.93 -6.14 -1.22
CA TYR A 444 25.59 -4.90 -0.84
C TYR A 444 26.02 -4.08 -2.07
N ASP A 445 26.60 -4.70 -3.09
CA ASP A 445 27.11 -3.99 -4.28
C ASP A 445 26.19 -4.08 -5.51
N LYS A 446 24.95 -4.55 -5.35
CA LYS A 446 23.99 -4.69 -6.44
C LYS A 446 23.25 -3.37 -6.71
N SER A 447 22.80 -3.20 -7.95
CA SER A 447 21.93 -2.08 -8.31
C SER A 447 20.56 -2.22 -7.64
N MET A 448 19.85 -1.09 -7.47
CA MET A 448 18.52 -1.09 -6.87
C MET A 448 17.54 -2.03 -7.60
N GLU A 449 17.59 -2.11 -8.92
CA GLU A 449 16.71 -3.00 -9.68
C GLU A 449 17.02 -4.47 -9.42
N GLU A 450 18.30 -4.84 -9.30
CA GLU A 450 18.69 -6.20 -8.91
C GLU A 450 18.26 -6.52 -7.49
N VAL A 451 18.37 -5.56 -6.55
CA VAL A 451 17.88 -5.75 -5.18
C VAL A 451 16.36 -5.96 -5.17
N LEU A 452 15.58 -5.17 -5.92
CA LEU A 452 14.12 -5.34 -5.98
C LEU A 452 13.70 -6.65 -6.64
N ASP A 453 14.42 -7.10 -7.66
CA ASP A 453 14.20 -8.42 -8.26
C ASP A 453 14.50 -9.55 -7.27
N ASN A 454 15.61 -9.43 -6.54
CA ASN A 454 15.97 -10.38 -5.50
C ASN A 454 14.95 -10.38 -4.35
N ASP A 455 14.44 -9.21 -3.94
CA ASP A 455 13.40 -9.11 -2.91
C ASP A 455 12.14 -9.85 -3.34
N PHE A 456 11.76 -9.75 -4.62
CA PHE A 456 10.61 -10.48 -5.16
C PHE A 456 10.84 -12.00 -5.22
N LYS A 457 12.04 -12.44 -5.59
CA LYS A 457 12.41 -13.87 -5.54
C LYS A 457 12.40 -14.38 -4.10
N MET A 458 13.02 -13.67 -3.18
CA MET A 458 13.05 -14.04 -1.76
C MET A 458 11.66 -14.03 -1.14
N THR A 459 10.79 -13.11 -1.54
CA THR A 459 9.37 -13.12 -1.14
C THR A 459 8.68 -14.43 -1.54
N GLN A 460 8.88 -14.90 -2.78
CA GLN A 460 8.35 -16.18 -3.24
C GLN A 460 8.92 -17.34 -2.41
N TYR A 461 10.22 -17.29 -2.12
CA TYR A 461 10.86 -18.28 -1.26
C TYR A 461 10.20 -18.36 0.13
N PHE A 462 10.02 -17.23 0.81
CA PHE A 462 9.35 -17.20 2.13
C PHE A 462 7.88 -17.66 2.09
N LEU A 463 7.17 -17.47 0.98
CA LEU A 463 5.76 -17.86 0.87
C LEU A 463 5.58 -19.34 0.53
N TYR A 464 6.47 -19.91 -0.29
CA TYR A 464 6.29 -21.26 -0.85
C TYR A 464 7.27 -22.30 -0.34
N HIS A 465 8.42 -21.88 0.22
CA HIS A 465 9.50 -22.77 0.66
C HIS A 465 9.81 -22.68 2.15
N THR A 466 9.18 -21.76 2.90
CA THR A 466 9.28 -21.68 4.36
C THR A 466 7.91 -21.56 5.01
N ASN A 467 7.85 -21.88 6.31
CA ASN A 467 6.66 -21.68 7.14
C ASN A 467 6.80 -20.48 8.10
N THR A 468 7.98 -19.85 8.17
CA THR A 468 8.30 -18.82 9.16
C THR A 468 7.41 -17.59 9.03
N PHE A 469 7.17 -17.13 7.81
CA PHE A 469 6.37 -15.92 7.58
C PHE A 469 4.90 -16.14 7.92
N GLU A 470 4.30 -17.23 7.44
CA GLU A 470 2.92 -17.59 7.73
C GLU A 470 2.69 -17.79 9.23
N LYS A 471 3.62 -18.47 9.91
CA LYS A 471 3.59 -18.69 11.36
C LYS A 471 3.72 -17.40 12.14
N GLY A 472 4.71 -16.57 11.81
CA GLY A 472 4.95 -15.30 12.48
C GLY A 472 3.77 -14.34 12.36
N VAL A 473 3.20 -14.19 11.16
CA VAL A 473 1.99 -13.40 10.95
C VAL A 473 0.81 -13.98 11.73
N THR A 474 0.65 -15.30 11.73
CA THR A 474 -0.44 -15.98 12.44
C THR A 474 -0.35 -15.77 13.94
N GLU A 475 0.79 -16.05 14.56
CA GLU A 475 0.95 -15.95 16.02
C GLU A 475 0.96 -14.50 16.50
N VAL A 476 1.74 -13.62 15.84
CA VAL A 476 1.96 -12.23 16.30
C VAL A 476 0.78 -11.32 15.95
N LEU A 477 0.22 -11.43 14.73
CA LEU A 477 -0.72 -10.44 14.22
C LEU A 477 -2.17 -10.94 14.18
N ILE A 478 -2.41 -12.20 13.83
CA ILE A 478 -3.76 -12.77 13.73
C ILE A 478 -4.25 -13.20 15.11
N LYS A 479 -3.56 -14.14 15.77
CA LYS A 479 -3.88 -14.64 17.12
C LYS A 479 -3.51 -13.64 18.21
N LYS A 480 -2.55 -12.74 17.95
CA LYS A 480 -1.98 -11.81 18.95
C LYS A 480 -1.53 -12.57 20.21
N ASN A 481 -0.88 -13.71 20.00
CA ASN A 481 -0.45 -14.62 21.05
C ASN A 481 0.68 -13.98 21.86
N LYS A 482 0.35 -13.46 23.05
CA LYS A 482 1.32 -12.82 23.95
C LYS A 482 2.38 -13.76 24.50
N ASN A 483 2.15 -15.07 24.43
CA ASN A 483 3.07 -16.09 24.93
C ASN A 483 3.97 -16.66 23.85
N PHE A 484 3.75 -16.29 22.57
CA PHE A 484 4.59 -16.74 21.48
C PHE A 484 6.01 -16.17 21.60
N GLN A 485 7.00 -17.05 21.50
CA GLN A 485 8.41 -16.71 21.56
C GLN A 485 9.15 -17.56 20.51
N TRP A 486 9.84 -16.92 19.58
CA TRP A 486 10.63 -17.61 18.57
C TRP A 486 11.67 -18.55 19.20
N SER A 487 12.34 -18.13 20.28
CA SER A 487 13.34 -18.95 20.99
C SER A 487 12.84 -20.30 21.52
N LYS A 488 11.53 -20.49 21.72
CA LYS A 488 10.94 -21.76 22.18
C LYS A 488 10.40 -22.62 21.05
N ASP A 489 10.45 -22.12 19.84
CA ASP A 489 9.90 -22.79 18.69
C ASP A 489 10.89 -23.82 18.14
N HIS A 490 10.45 -25.06 17.94
CA HIS A 490 11.33 -26.16 17.51
C HIS A 490 11.91 -25.95 16.11
N GLU A 491 11.21 -25.18 15.25
CA GLU A 491 11.71 -24.75 13.93
C GLU A 491 12.78 -23.64 14.04
N ASN A 492 12.95 -23.05 15.22
CA ASN A 492 13.94 -22.01 15.52
C ASN A 492 15.22 -22.58 16.14
N ASN A 493 15.38 -23.92 16.16
CA ASN A 493 16.72 -24.50 16.31
C ASN A 493 17.63 -23.88 15.25
N PRO A 494 18.93 -23.64 15.54
CA PRO A 494 19.86 -23.08 14.58
C PRO A 494 20.11 -24.08 13.44
N VAL A 495 19.13 -24.21 12.56
CA VAL A 495 19.28 -24.83 11.26
C VAL A 495 20.07 -23.80 10.48
N GLN A 496 21.36 -24.11 10.28
CA GLN A 496 22.20 -23.34 9.39
C GLN A 496 21.46 -23.21 8.05
N LEU A 497 21.50 -22.03 7.41
CA LEU A 497 21.08 -21.90 6.02
C LEU A 497 21.78 -23.01 5.21
N GLU A 498 21.04 -24.06 4.86
CA GLU A 498 21.57 -25.20 4.11
C GLU A 498 21.97 -24.78 2.70
N GLU A 499 21.37 -23.70 2.21
CA GLU A 499 21.53 -23.13 0.88
C GLU A 499 22.06 -21.69 1.00
N THR A 500 22.99 -21.32 0.11
CA THR A 500 23.43 -19.92 0.02
C THR A 500 22.32 -19.04 -0.58
N ILE A 501 22.43 -17.72 -0.43
CA ILE A 501 21.50 -16.78 -1.08
C ILE A 501 21.49 -16.98 -2.60
N GLU A 502 22.64 -17.26 -3.19
CA GLU A 502 22.77 -17.52 -4.62
C GLU A 502 22.03 -18.80 -5.03
N ASP A 503 22.17 -19.88 -4.25
CA ASP A 503 21.45 -21.13 -4.49
C ASP A 503 19.94 -20.93 -4.45
N ILE A 504 19.43 -20.18 -3.46
CA ILE A 504 18.01 -19.88 -3.35
C ILE A 504 17.52 -19.12 -4.58
N LEU A 505 18.24 -18.08 -4.99
CA LEU A 505 17.85 -17.20 -6.10
C LEU A 505 17.92 -17.91 -7.46
N MET A 506 18.79 -18.90 -7.64
CA MET A 506 19.02 -19.57 -8.93
C MET A 506 18.28 -20.90 -9.07
N ASN A 507 18.11 -21.68 -7.99
CA ASN A 507 17.75 -23.10 -8.08
C ASN A 507 16.31 -23.44 -7.67
N LYS A 508 15.48 -22.44 -7.31
CA LYS A 508 14.12 -22.65 -6.78
C LYS A 508 12.98 -22.31 -7.76
N ASN A 509 13.27 -22.18 -9.05
CA ASN A 509 12.26 -21.79 -10.07
C ASN A 509 11.51 -20.50 -9.71
N LEU A 510 12.18 -19.54 -9.07
CA LEU A 510 11.59 -18.28 -8.64
C LEU A 510 11.45 -17.34 -9.84
N LEU A 511 10.30 -16.67 -9.95
CA LEU A 511 10.05 -15.75 -11.04
C LEU A 511 10.81 -14.45 -10.83
N SER A 512 11.42 -13.93 -11.90
CA SER A 512 11.97 -12.59 -11.95
C SER A 512 10.89 -11.57 -12.33
N ILE A 513 11.02 -10.35 -11.83
CA ILE A 513 10.21 -9.19 -12.23
C ILE A 513 11.03 -8.09 -12.90
N LYS A 514 12.31 -8.35 -13.17
CA LYS A 514 13.22 -7.38 -13.78
C LYS A 514 12.72 -6.86 -15.12
N ASP A 515 12.15 -7.74 -15.96
CA ASP A 515 11.59 -7.40 -17.27
C ASP A 515 10.26 -6.62 -17.18
N GLU A 516 9.69 -6.46 -15.98
CA GLU A 516 8.47 -5.69 -15.74
C GLU A 516 8.71 -4.32 -15.13
N PHE A 517 9.97 -4.00 -14.83
CA PHE A 517 10.39 -2.66 -14.45
C PHE A 517 10.29 -1.72 -15.66
N ILE A 518 9.94 -0.47 -15.38
CA ILE A 518 9.63 0.55 -16.40
C ILE A 518 10.80 1.52 -16.52
#